data_AF-A0A183MRY2-F1
#
_entry.id   AF-A0A183MRY2-F1
#
_cell.length_a   1.000
_cell.length_b   1.000
_cell.length_c   1.000
_cell.angle_alpha   90.00
_cell.angle_beta   90.00
_cell.angle_gamma   90.00
#
_symmetry.space_group_name_H-M   'P 1'
#
loop_
_entity.id
_entity.type
_entity.pdbx_description
1 polymer ?
#
loop_
_entity_poly.entity_id
_entity_poly.type
_entity_poly.pdbx_seq_one_letter_code
_entity_poly.pdbx_strand_id
1 'polypeptide(L)'
;MGWNSMETLVKIQERKNEKKIVNDGLTSAEKVKAHTEYTEENKRVNRDIGDDKQNYVEDLEATAGESEREEIIRQLSDMTRKLAGKYSKSERLVKNKEGESVTGIQEQRNMWIEHFEELLNRPAPLNPLDTK
;
A
#
# COMPACT_ATOMS: atom_id res chain seq x y z
N MET A 1 -16.64 19.64 0.29
CA MET A 1 -15.53 19.46 -0.68
C MET A 1 -14.59 18.43 -0.07
N GLY A 2 -14.02 17.52 -0.86
CA GLY A 2 -13.04 16.55 -0.34
C GLY A 2 -11.75 17.26 0.08
N TRP A 3 -10.96 16.64 0.94
CA TRP A 3 -9.67 17.18 1.43
C TRP A 3 -8.58 17.29 0.34
N ASN A 4 -8.78 16.65 -0.83
CA ASN A 4 -7.88 16.82 -1.97
C ASN A 4 -8.24 18.07 -2.75
N SER A 5 -7.23 18.84 -3.12
CA SER A 5 -7.35 19.99 -4.02
C SER A 5 -7.90 19.56 -5.38
N MET A 6 -8.62 20.48 -6.03
CA MET A 6 -9.11 20.27 -7.40
C MET A 6 -7.94 19.99 -8.36
N GLU A 7 -6.79 20.62 -8.12
CA GLU A 7 -5.56 20.42 -8.89
C GLU A 7 -5.03 18.98 -8.75
N THR A 8 -5.01 18.45 -7.52
CA THR A 8 -4.60 17.07 -7.22
C THR A 8 -5.50 16.04 -7.89
N LEU A 9 -6.82 16.31 -7.94
CA LEU A 9 -7.79 15.44 -8.63
C LEU A 9 -7.55 15.39 -10.14
N VAL A 10 -7.20 16.52 -10.77
CA VAL A 10 -6.85 16.57 -12.19
C VAL A 10 -5.60 15.73 -12.47
N LYS A 11 -4.53 15.91 -11.68
CA LYS A 11 -3.28 15.15 -11.84
C LYS A 11 -3.46 13.64 -11.63
N ILE A 12 -4.33 13.23 -10.71
CA ILE A 12 -4.69 11.81 -10.52
C ILE A 12 -5.30 11.22 -11.80
N GLN A 13 -6.13 12.00 -12.51
CA GLN A 13 -6.78 11.58 -13.74
C GLN A 13 -5.79 11.51 -14.91
N GLU A 14 -4.88 12.47 -15.02
CA GLU A 14 -3.80 12.48 -16.03
C GLU A 14 -2.89 11.25 -15.89
N ARG A 15 -2.41 10.98 -14.67
CA ARG A 15 -1.62 9.79 -14.33
C ARG A 15 -2.35 8.47 -14.68
N LYS A 16 -3.67 8.39 -14.50
CA LYS A 16 -4.46 7.21 -14.91
C LYS A 16 -4.43 7.02 -16.42
N ASN A 17 -4.45 8.10 -17.18
CA ASN A 17 -4.39 8.08 -18.64
C ASN A 17 -3.00 7.60 -19.13
N GLU A 18 -1.92 8.09 -18.53
CA GLU A 18 -0.55 7.63 -18.82
C GLU A 18 -0.38 6.13 -18.54
N LYS A 19 -0.94 5.66 -17.41
CA LYS A 19 -0.94 4.23 -17.09
C LYS A 19 -1.62 3.38 -18.16
N LYS A 20 -2.68 3.90 -18.78
CA LYS A 20 -3.36 3.23 -19.89
C LYS A 20 -2.44 3.14 -21.12
N ILE A 21 -1.71 4.22 -21.41
CA ILE A 21 -0.74 4.25 -22.53
C ILE A 21 0.40 3.25 -22.29
N VAL A 22 0.89 3.11 -21.06
CA VAL A 22 1.91 2.09 -20.71
C VAL A 22 1.41 0.67 -21.00
N ASN A 23 0.16 0.37 -20.65
CA ASN A 23 -0.41 -0.97 -20.84
C ASN A 23 -0.72 -1.26 -22.31
N ASP A 24 -1.40 -0.31 -22.97
CA ASP A 24 -2.06 -0.52 -24.26
C ASP A 24 -1.28 0.07 -25.46
N GLY A 25 -0.14 0.73 -25.22
CA GLY A 25 0.64 1.42 -26.25
C GLY A 25 0.97 0.55 -27.47
N LEU A 26 0.98 1.18 -28.65
CA LEU A 26 1.10 0.47 -29.93
C LEU A 26 2.53 0.03 -30.21
N THR A 27 3.52 0.83 -29.79
CA THR A 27 4.95 0.55 -30.00
C THR A 27 5.74 0.52 -28.69
N SER A 28 6.84 -0.24 -28.65
CA SER A 28 7.69 -0.34 -27.44
C SER A 28 8.28 1.00 -26.99
N ALA A 29 8.55 1.91 -27.93
CA ALA A 29 9.07 3.24 -27.63
C ALA A 29 8.04 4.11 -26.87
N GLU A 30 6.77 4.07 -27.28
CA GLU A 30 5.68 4.79 -26.60
C GLU A 30 5.47 4.25 -25.18
N LYS A 31 5.53 2.93 -24.98
CA LYS A 31 5.41 2.32 -23.64
C LYS A 31 6.56 2.72 -22.72
N VAL A 32 7.80 2.73 -23.23
CA VAL A 32 8.98 3.14 -22.45
C VAL A 32 8.86 4.60 -22.02
N LYS A 33 8.49 5.50 -22.95
CA LYS A 33 8.27 6.92 -22.64
C LYS A 33 7.15 7.13 -21.62
N ALA A 34 5.99 6.51 -21.85
CA ALA A 34 4.86 6.61 -20.93
C ALA A 34 5.17 6.01 -19.54
N HIS A 35 6.06 5.00 -19.46
CA HIS A 35 6.45 4.41 -18.18
C HIS A 35 7.31 5.37 -17.36
N THR A 36 8.22 6.11 -18.01
CA THR A 36 9.01 7.15 -17.36
C THR A 36 8.13 8.31 -16.87
N GLU A 37 7.19 8.77 -17.71
CA GLU A 37 6.23 9.84 -17.37
C GLU A 37 5.33 9.43 -16.19
N TYR A 38 4.71 8.25 -16.27
CA TYR A 38 3.88 7.70 -15.19
C TYR A 38 4.64 7.60 -13.87
N THR A 39 5.93 7.24 -13.90
CA THR A 39 6.73 7.07 -12.68
C THR A 39 6.98 8.41 -11.99
N GLU A 40 7.35 9.44 -12.76
CA GLU A 40 7.58 10.78 -12.23
C GLU A 40 6.26 11.43 -11.75
N GLU A 41 5.20 11.35 -12.54
CA GLU A 41 3.89 11.92 -12.16
C GLU A 41 3.26 11.18 -10.98
N ASN A 42 3.43 9.86 -10.86
CA ASN A 42 2.98 9.13 -9.68
C ASN A 42 3.72 9.56 -8.41
N LYS A 43 5.00 9.95 -8.48
CA LYS A 43 5.70 10.53 -7.32
C LYS A 43 5.15 11.91 -6.95
N ARG A 44 4.91 12.77 -7.94
CA ARG A 44 4.35 14.13 -7.71
C ARG A 44 2.96 14.07 -7.11
N VAL A 45 2.06 13.29 -7.71
CA VAL A 45 0.69 13.06 -7.20
C VAL A 45 0.69 12.57 -5.75
N ASN A 46 1.58 11.65 -5.39
CA ASN A 46 1.65 11.17 -4.01
C ASN A 46 2.16 12.24 -3.03
N ARG A 47 3.03 13.16 -3.48
CA ARG A 47 3.48 14.30 -2.67
C ARG A 47 2.33 15.30 -2.48
N ASP A 48 1.67 15.70 -3.56
CA ASP A 48 0.54 16.64 -3.53
C ASP A 48 -0.60 16.12 -2.62
N ILE A 49 -0.90 14.82 -2.70
CA ILE A 49 -1.86 14.16 -1.79
C ILE A 49 -1.40 14.23 -0.33
N GLY A 50 -0.10 14.10 -0.07
CA GLY A 50 0.45 14.24 1.29
C GLY A 50 0.29 15.66 1.82
N ASP A 51 0.61 16.65 0.99
CA ASP A 51 0.55 18.07 1.34
C ASP A 51 -0.91 18.53 1.55
N ASP A 52 -1.82 18.15 0.64
CA ASP A 52 -3.27 18.42 0.77
C ASP A 52 -3.83 17.85 2.09
N LYS A 53 -3.42 16.63 2.44
CA LYS A 53 -3.83 16.00 3.70
C LYS A 53 -3.29 16.78 4.91
N GLN A 54 -2.05 17.24 4.88
CA GLN A 54 -1.45 17.98 5.99
C GLN A 54 -2.12 19.35 6.17
N ASN A 55 -2.31 20.10 5.09
CA ASN A 55 -3.02 21.38 5.11
C ASN A 55 -4.44 21.21 5.66
N TYR A 56 -5.16 20.17 5.24
CA TYR A 56 -6.50 19.88 5.74
C TYR A 56 -6.52 19.54 7.24
N VAL A 57 -5.51 18.83 7.75
CA VAL A 57 -5.40 18.54 9.20
C VAL A 57 -5.06 19.79 10.00
N GLU A 58 -4.16 20.65 9.50
CA GLU A 58 -3.78 21.91 10.15
C GLU A 58 -4.96 22.91 10.22
N ASP A 59 -5.72 23.07 9.13
CA ASP A 59 -6.95 23.89 9.11
C ASP A 59 -8.00 23.36 10.10
N LEU A 60 -8.09 22.05 10.27
CA LEU A 60 -8.99 21.43 11.23
C LEU A 60 -8.53 21.57 12.67
N GLU A 61 -7.22 21.50 12.94
CA GLU A 61 -6.68 21.79 14.28
C GLU A 61 -7.00 23.21 14.72
N ALA A 62 -6.95 24.17 13.79
CA ALA A 62 -7.28 25.56 14.06
C ALA A 62 -8.77 25.79 14.38
N THR A 63 -9.67 24.88 13.98
CA THR A 63 -11.12 25.15 13.94
C THR A 63 -11.98 24.16 14.76
N ALA A 64 -11.54 22.92 14.98
CA ALA A 64 -12.38 21.85 15.55
C ALA A 64 -12.04 21.47 17.01
N GLY A 65 -13.01 20.93 17.75
CA GLY A 65 -12.78 20.30 19.06
C GLY A 65 -12.21 18.89 18.95
N GLU A 66 -11.67 18.33 20.04
CA GLU A 66 -10.99 17.01 20.06
C GLU A 66 -11.83 15.86 19.46
N SER A 67 -13.14 15.87 19.72
CA SER A 67 -14.05 14.81 19.25
C SER A 67 -14.35 14.87 17.74
N GLU A 68 -14.31 16.05 17.12
CA GLU A 68 -14.48 16.18 15.66
C GLU A 68 -13.22 15.74 14.91
N ARG A 69 -12.05 15.93 15.53
CA ARG A 69 -10.76 15.48 14.98
C ARG A 69 -10.70 13.96 14.83
N GLU A 70 -11.09 13.21 15.86
CA GLU A 70 -11.08 11.74 15.81
C GLU A 70 -11.96 11.19 14.68
N GLU A 71 -13.16 11.76 14.50
CA GLU A 71 -14.09 11.34 13.45
C GLU A 71 -13.52 11.64 12.05
N ILE A 72 -12.93 12.81 11.86
CA ILE A 72 -12.37 13.20 10.57
C ILE A 72 -11.11 12.38 10.23
N ILE A 73 -10.20 12.13 11.18
CA ILE A 73 -9.01 11.29 10.98
C ILE A 73 -9.42 9.86 10.56
N ARG A 74 -10.48 9.33 11.17
CA ARG A 74 -11.04 8.02 10.82
C ARG A 74 -11.54 8.00 9.37
N GLN A 75 -12.32 9.02 8.97
CA GLN A 75 -12.83 9.14 7.60
C GLN A 75 -11.70 9.33 6.56
N LEU A 76 -10.66 10.09 6.91
CA LEU A 76 -9.50 10.32 6.06
C LEU A 76 -8.72 9.03 5.84
N SER A 77 -8.48 8.24 6.90
CA SER A 77 -7.85 6.92 6.81
C SER A 77 -8.64 5.95 5.93
N ASP A 78 -9.97 5.95 6.05
CA ASP A 78 -10.85 5.13 5.22
C ASP A 78 -10.83 5.54 3.75
N MET A 79 -10.79 6.84 3.46
CA MET A 79 -10.69 7.36 2.11
C MET A 79 -9.33 7.06 1.48
N THR A 80 -8.23 7.27 2.21
CA THR A 80 -6.88 6.92 1.75
C THR A 80 -6.77 5.42 1.48
N ARG A 81 -7.38 4.57 2.32
CA ARG A 81 -7.44 3.11 2.11
C ARG A 81 -8.16 2.74 0.81
N LYS A 82 -9.28 3.42 0.50
CA LYS A 82 -10.02 3.24 -0.77
C LYS A 82 -9.24 3.74 -1.99
N LEU A 83 -8.61 4.92 -1.91
CA LEU A 83 -7.86 5.54 -3.01
C LEU A 83 -6.55 4.84 -3.34
N ALA A 84 -5.84 4.36 -2.31
CA ALA A 84 -4.59 3.63 -2.48
C ALA A 84 -4.76 2.31 -3.27
N GLY A 85 -6.00 1.89 -3.55
CA GLY A 85 -6.27 0.65 -4.25
C GLY A 85 -5.57 -0.53 -3.56
N LYS A 86 -5.38 -0.44 -2.22
CA LYS A 86 -4.93 -1.58 -1.45
C LYS A 86 -6.06 -2.58 -1.60
N TYR A 87 -5.87 -3.51 -2.53
CA TYR A 87 -6.50 -4.81 -2.49
C TYR A 87 -6.37 -5.24 -1.05
N SER A 88 -7.48 -5.25 -0.30
CA SER A 88 -7.64 -6.28 0.70
C SER A 88 -7.51 -7.56 -0.11
N LYS A 89 -6.28 -8.07 -0.22
CA LYS A 89 -6.07 -9.46 -0.55
C LYS A 89 -6.83 -10.15 0.57
N SER A 90 -8.09 -10.50 0.31
CA SER A 90 -8.74 -11.56 1.05
C SER A 90 -7.74 -12.69 0.99
N GLU A 91 -7.14 -12.96 2.14
CA GLU A 91 -6.54 -14.24 2.45
C GLU A 91 -5.67 -14.78 1.32
N ARG A 92 -4.46 -14.22 1.19
CA ARG A 92 -3.43 -14.90 0.40
C ARG A 92 -3.28 -16.27 1.08
N LEU A 93 -3.86 -17.32 0.47
CA LEU A 93 -3.90 -18.67 0.99
C LEU A 93 -2.48 -19.07 1.38
N VAL A 94 -2.19 -18.99 2.68
CA VAL A 94 -0.93 -19.49 3.23
C VAL A 94 -1.07 -20.99 3.16
N LYS A 95 -0.17 -21.64 2.43
CA LYS A 95 -0.17 -23.09 2.35
C LYS A 95 0.50 -23.64 3.60
N ASN A 96 -0.10 -24.64 4.22
CA ASN A 96 0.55 -25.40 5.29
C ASN A 96 1.72 -26.23 4.72
N LYS A 97 2.44 -26.93 5.59
CA LYS A 97 3.62 -27.74 5.21
C LYS A 97 3.24 -28.89 4.26
N GLU A 98 1.96 -29.27 4.22
CA GLU A 98 1.34 -30.30 3.39
C GLU A 98 0.85 -29.76 2.03
N GLY A 99 0.93 -28.44 1.80
CA GLY A 99 0.55 -27.79 0.55
C GLY A 99 -0.94 -27.44 0.42
N GLU A 100 -1.72 -27.68 1.47
CA GLU A 100 -3.14 -27.34 1.57
C GLU A 100 -3.34 -25.87 1.91
N SER A 101 -4.39 -25.29 1.33
CA SER A 101 -4.64 -23.85 1.41
C SER A 101 -5.44 -23.51 2.67
N VAL A 102 -4.85 -22.74 3.60
CA VAL A 102 -5.50 -22.36 4.86
C VAL A 102 -6.38 -21.12 4.66
N THR A 103 -7.69 -21.30 4.82
CA THR A 103 -8.77 -20.31 4.60
C THR A 103 -9.29 -19.67 5.90
N GLY A 104 -8.60 -19.88 7.03
CA GLY A 104 -8.96 -19.31 8.33
C GLY A 104 -7.88 -18.38 8.88
N ILE A 105 -8.25 -17.13 9.24
CA ILE A 105 -7.36 -16.15 9.90
C ILE A 105 -6.74 -16.71 11.19
N GLN A 106 -7.48 -17.52 11.94
CA GLN A 106 -7.02 -18.10 13.19
C GLN A 106 -5.99 -19.23 12.97
N GLU A 107 -6.21 -20.07 11.96
CA GLU A 107 -5.25 -21.11 11.57
C GLU A 107 -3.98 -20.50 10.96
N GLN A 108 -4.10 -19.44 10.16
CA GLN A 108 -2.93 -18.70 9.67
C GLN A 108 -2.08 -18.15 10.81
N ARG A 109 -2.71 -17.58 11.85
CA ARG A 109 -2.00 -17.08 13.04
C ARG A 109 -1.29 -18.20 13.80
N ASN A 110 -1.96 -19.34 14.00
CA ASN A 110 -1.35 -20.48 14.67
C ASN A 110 -0.15 -21.04 13.88
N MET A 111 -0.25 -21.12 12.55
CA MET A 111 0.90 -21.49 11.71
C MET A 111 2.07 -20.51 11.82
N TRP A 112 1.80 -19.20 11.87
CA TRP A 112 2.85 -18.21 12.08
C TRP A 112 3.51 -18.38 13.45
N ILE A 113 2.73 -18.62 14.50
CA ILE A 113 3.26 -18.87 15.86
C ILE A 113 4.16 -20.10 15.86
N GLU A 114 3.70 -21.24 15.32
CA GLU A 114 4.50 -22.47 15.24
C GLU A 114 5.79 -22.28 14.42
N HIS A 115 5.70 -21.60 13.26
CA HIS A 115 6.86 -21.36 12.42
C HIS A 115 7.89 -20.47 13.12
N PHE A 116 7.44 -19.44 13.84
CA PHE A 116 8.34 -18.59 14.61
C PHE A 116 8.91 -19.29 15.84
N GLU A 117 8.13 -20.12 16.54
CA GLU A 117 8.64 -20.94 17.63
C GLU A 117 9.69 -21.94 17.15
N GLU A 118 9.47 -22.60 16.00
CA GLU A 118 10.46 -23.50 15.40
C GLU A 118 11.73 -22.76 14.98
N LEU A 119 11.60 -21.57 14.38
CA LEU A 119 12.73 -20.76 13.94
C LEU A 119 13.55 -20.23 15.13
N LEU A 120 12.88 -19.73 16.17
CA LEU A 120 13.52 -19.10 17.32
C LEU A 120 14.09 -20.11 18.32
N ASN A 121 13.51 -21.31 18.38
CA ASN A 121 14.02 -22.41 19.21
C ASN A 121 14.93 -23.37 18.44
N ARG A 122 15.25 -23.09 17.16
CA ARG A 122 16.19 -23.90 16.38
C ARG A 122 17.57 -23.83 17.02
N PRO A 123 18.14 -24.94 17.52
CA PRO A 123 19.49 -24.93 18.05
C PRO A 123 20.48 -24.58 16.94
N ALA A 124 21.57 -23.90 17.31
CA ALA A 124 22.61 -23.52 16.37
C ALA A 124 23.08 -24.77 15.58
N PRO A 125 23.19 -24.69 14.25
CA PRO A 125 23.59 -25.83 13.44
C PRO A 125 24.97 -26.34 13.91
N LEU A 126 25.02 -27.61 14.28
CA LEU A 126 26.13 -28.26 14.99
C LEU A 126 27.28 -28.70 14.06
N ASN A 127 27.40 -28.07 12.89
CA ASN A 127 28.48 -28.37 11.95
C ASN A 127 29.54 -27.26 12.01
N PRO A 128 30.78 -27.53 12.42
CA PRO A 128 31.87 -26.64 12.10
C PRO A 128 32.02 -26.58 10.58
N LEU A 129 32.15 -25.37 10.04
CA LEU A 129 32.48 -25.12 8.65
C LEU A 129 33.84 -25.77 8.35
N ASP A 130 33.85 -26.95 7.75
CA ASP A 130 35.08 -27.59 7.28
C ASP A 130 35.62 -26.79 6.09
N THR A 131 36.52 -25.85 6.38
CA THR A 131 37.38 -25.22 5.39
C THR A 131 38.63 -26.08 5.21
N LYS A 132 38.71 -26.79 4.07
CA LYS A 132 39.97 -27.17 3.45
C LYS A 132 39.88 -27.07 1.93
#